data_AF-A0A2E9TK11-F1
#
_entry.id   AF-A0A2E9TK11-F1
#
_cell.length_a   1.000
_cell.length_b   1.000
_cell.length_c   1.000
_cell.angle_alpha   90.00
_cell.angle_beta   90.00
_cell.angle_gamma   90.00
#
_symmetry.space_group_name_H-M   'P 1'
#
loop_
_entity.id
_entity.type
_entity.pdbx_description
1 polymer ?
#
loop_
_entity_poly.entity_id
_entity_poly.type
_entity_poly.pdbx_seq_one_letter_code
_entity_poly.pdbx_strand_id
1 'polypeptide(L)'
;MRYFFAVLLALVLAACDSKTPEPAPSEERDTSITEAEIPASDWQQNADKAFQDSAAAWQQALLDFTETREQAQLDALRDRLEDWYAAFVDHYLLAASRACQLKQQELLNRMDTWPLYPGYLDALPEWPESGLISDPYLEMTRKSLRVQHGATDASEASLGFAALFVALNGTGETAKALPLLAGDDEIALRRRQYLQLAGEQLQADAKLLSVDAPLDSPSLKCGLEHTLARTAHKDSTDLEAEGLFIPATVREVNAKRLMEGVRNMDQTTLEAWAEKAPGIEEAIAASKKAGSEALQEWLDQP
;
A
#
# COMPACT_ATOMS: atom_id res chain seq x y z
N MET A 1 -7.14 -72.64 -9.72
CA MET A 1 -5.86 -71.98 -10.08
C MET A 1 -6.09 -71.07 -11.26
N ARG A 2 -5.72 -69.80 -11.11
CA ARG A 2 -5.25 -68.84 -12.13
C ARG A 2 -6.12 -68.60 -13.37
N TYR A 3 -6.87 -67.50 -13.23
CA TYR A 3 -7.38 -66.59 -14.25
C TYR A 3 -6.39 -66.30 -15.38
N PHE A 4 -6.88 -66.03 -16.59
CA PHE A 4 -6.93 -64.66 -17.13
C PHE A 4 -7.81 -64.62 -18.39
N PHE A 5 -8.90 -63.85 -18.28
CA PHE A 5 -9.80 -63.51 -19.37
C PHE A 5 -9.26 -62.32 -20.14
N ALA A 6 -9.56 -62.33 -21.42
CA ALA A 6 -9.08 -61.43 -22.44
C ALA A 6 -10.10 -60.30 -22.74
N VAL A 7 -9.62 -59.43 -23.62
CA VAL A 7 -10.36 -58.66 -24.64
C VAL A 7 -10.73 -57.22 -24.29
N LEU A 8 -10.04 -56.38 -25.05
CA LEU A 8 -10.31 -55.01 -25.46
C LEU A 8 -11.28 -55.08 -26.66
N LEU A 9 -12.44 -54.42 -26.64
CA LEU A 9 -13.02 -53.83 -27.86
C LEU A 9 -14.18 -52.85 -27.59
N ALA A 10 -14.12 -51.77 -28.36
CA ALA A 10 -15.01 -50.64 -28.56
C ALA A 10 -16.52 -50.88 -28.39
N LEU A 11 -17.20 -49.89 -27.80
CA LEU A 11 -18.63 -49.66 -27.98
C LEU A 11 -18.89 -48.22 -28.45
N VAL A 12 -19.74 -48.19 -29.47
CA VAL A 12 -20.10 -47.09 -30.36
C VAL A 12 -21.23 -46.26 -29.76
N LEU A 13 -21.24 -44.98 -30.12
CA LEU A 13 -22.30 -43.98 -29.93
C LEU A 13 -23.69 -44.51 -30.33
N ALA A 14 -24.67 -44.29 -29.45
CA ALA A 14 -26.07 -44.12 -29.84
C ALA A 14 -26.68 -43.02 -28.95
N ALA A 15 -26.98 -41.89 -29.60
CA ALA A 15 -27.67 -40.75 -29.03
C ALA A 15 -29.16 -41.06 -28.85
N CYS A 16 -29.73 -40.67 -27.71
CA CYS A 16 -31.17 -40.56 -27.49
C CYS A 16 -31.49 -39.19 -26.86
N ASP A 17 -31.94 -38.29 -27.73
CA ASP A 17 -33.10 -37.40 -27.62
C ASP A 17 -33.62 -37.02 -26.21
N SER A 18 -33.51 -35.73 -25.88
CA SER A 18 -34.46 -35.04 -24.99
C SER A 18 -34.54 -33.55 -25.33
N LYS A 19 -35.64 -33.16 -25.97
CA LYS A 19 -36.03 -31.77 -26.23
C LYS A 19 -36.16 -30.98 -24.92
N THR A 20 -35.24 -30.04 -24.70
CA THR A 20 -35.35 -29.01 -23.66
C THR A 20 -35.63 -27.67 -24.34
N PRO A 21 -36.68 -26.91 -23.97
CA PRO A 21 -36.89 -25.58 -24.51
C PRO A 21 -35.74 -24.66 -24.08
N GLU A 22 -35.17 -23.93 -25.03
CA GLU A 22 -34.16 -22.91 -24.81
C GLU A 22 -34.71 -21.84 -23.86
N PRO A 23 -34.03 -21.53 -22.74
CA PRO A 23 -34.46 -20.43 -21.89
C PRO A 23 -34.30 -19.14 -22.70
N ALA A 24 -35.36 -18.34 -22.75
CA ALA A 24 -35.33 -17.01 -23.35
C ALA A 24 -34.14 -16.22 -22.78
N PRO A 25 -33.47 -15.37 -23.58
CA PRO A 25 -32.40 -14.53 -23.08
C PRO A 25 -32.97 -13.73 -21.91
N SER A 26 -32.38 -13.93 -20.72
CA SER A 26 -32.49 -12.99 -19.63
C SER A 26 -32.11 -11.63 -20.21
N GLU A 27 -33.05 -10.70 -20.28
CA GLU A 27 -32.71 -9.29 -20.43
C GLU A 27 -31.72 -8.98 -19.31
N GLU A 28 -30.44 -8.87 -19.67
CA GLU A 28 -29.44 -8.22 -18.85
C GLU A 28 -29.98 -6.83 -18.59
N ARG A 29 -30.61 -6.68 -17.42
CA ARG A 29 -31.01 -5.39 -16.92
C ARG A 29 -29.71 -4.69 -16.58
N ASP A 30 -29.19 -3.98 -17.56
CA ASP A 30 -28.08 -3.03 -17.40
C ASP A 30 -28.49 -2.09 -16.27
N THR A 31 -27.91 -2.37 -15.12
CA THR A 31 -27.97 -1.55 -13.92
C THR A 31 -26.59 -0.97 -13.71
N SER A 32 -25.91 -0.56 -14.77
CA SER A 32 -24.95 0.54 -14.62
C SER A 32 -25.77 1.81 -14.40
N ILE A 33 -26.09 2.08 -13.14
CA ILE A 33 -26.21 3.46 -12.70
C ILE A 33 -24.82 4.02 -12.98
N THR A 34 -24.69 4.77 -14.07
CA THR A 34 -23.50 5.58 -14.32
C THR A 34 -23.45 6.59 -13.18
N GLU A 35 -22.67 6.26 -12.14
CA GLU A 35 -22.38 7.19 -11.06
C GLU A 35 -21.81 8.47 -11.68
N ALA A 36 -22.28 9.62 -11.21
CA ALA A 36 -21.90 10.90 -11.79
C ALA A 36 -20.40 11.12 -11.62
N GLU A 37 -19.71 11.32 -12.73
CA GLU A 37 -18.26 11.53 -12.80
C GLU A 37 -17.86 12.83 -12.08
N ILE A 38 -16.78 12.75 -11.30
CA ILE A 38 -16.09 13.87 -10.66
C ILE A 38 -14.73 14.03 -11.34
N PRO A 39 -14.46 15.16 -12.02
CA PRO A 39 -13.19 15.40 -12.69
C PRO A 39 -12.05 15.48 -11.67
N ALA A 40 -11.00 14.70 -11.91
CA ALA A 40 -9.84 14.61 -11.03
C ALA A 40 -8.50 14.54 -11.78
N SER A 41 -8.47 14.72 -13.10
CA SER A 41 -7.28 14.48 -13.92
C SER A 41 -6.05 15.29 -13.48
N ASP A 42 -6.21 16.59 -13.17
CA ASP A 42 -5.08 17.42 -12.72
C ASP A 42 -4.57 16.97 -11.34
N TRP A 43 -5.49 16.67 -10.41
CA TRP A 43 -5.15 16.13 -9.09
C TRP A 43 -4.40 14.80 -9.19
N GLN A 44 -4.89 13.93 -10.07
CA GLN A 44 -4.32 12.62 -10.39
C GLN A 44 -2.92 12.72 -10.98
N GLN A 45 -2.74 13.56 -12.00
CA GLN A 45 -1.44 13.76 -12.65
C GLN A 45 -0.42 14.36 -11.68
N ASN A 46 -0.83 15.34 -10.87
CA ASN A 46 0.06 15.97 -9.89
C ASN A 46 0.51 14.96 -8.82
N ALA A 47 -0.41 14.15 -8.30
CA ALA A 47 -0.08 13.12 -7.31
C ALA A 47 0.83 12.04 -7.88
N ASP A 48 0.51 11.54 -9.09
CA ASP A 48 1.30 10.51 -9.75
C ASP A 48 2.71 11.01 -10.08
N LYS A 49 2.84 12.27 -10.51
CA LYS A 49 4.12 12.92 -10.75
C LYS A 49 4.93 13.08 -9.46
N ALA A 50 4.31 13.59 -8.39
CA ALA A 50 5.00 13.79 -7.10
C ALA A 50 5.53 12.46 -6.54
N PHE A 51 4.73 11.39 -6.61
CA PHE A 51 5.16 10.05 -6.22
C PHE A 51 6.29 9.53 -7.10
N GLN A 52 6.20 9.67 -8.43
CA GLN A 52 7.23 9.19 -9.36
C GLN A 52 8.55 9.94 -9.22
N ASP A 53 8.52 11.28 -9.10
CA ASP A 53 9.71 12.11 -8.96
C ASP A 53 10.47 11.77 -7.65
N SER A 54 9.74 11.60 -6.54
CA SER A 54 10.33 11.22 -5.25
C SER A 54 10.82 9.76 -5.23
N ALA A 55 10.09 8.83 -5.86
CA ALA A 55 10.55 7.45 -6.06
C ALA A 55 11.86 7.38 -6.87
N ALA A 56 11.98 8.18 -7.92
CA ALA A 56 13.19 8.26 -8.74
C ALA A 56 14.38 8.83 -7.94
N ALA A 57 14.15 9.87 -7.14
CA ALA A 57 15.16 10.43 -6.26
C ALA A 57 15.66 9.41 -5.22
N TRP A 58 14.76 8.62 -4.63
CA TRP A 58 15.13 7.56 -3.69
C TRP A 58 15.90 6.41 -4.35
N GLN A 59 15.50 5.97 -5.55
CA GLN A 59 16.25 4.98 -6.32
C GLN A 59 17.66 5.45 -6.65
N GLN A 60 17.82 6.71 -7.05
CA GLN A 60 19.14 7.27 -7.30
C GLN A 60 19.98 7.29 -6.03
N ALA A 61 19.41 7.69 -4.89
CA ALA A 61 20.12 7.66 -3.61
C ALA A 61 20.54 6.23 -3.20
N LEU A 62 19.72 5.22 -3.51
CA LEU A 62 20.06 3.81 -3.25
C LEU A 62 21.22 3.34 -4.13
N LEU A 63 21.26 3.75 -5.39
CA LEU A 63 22.38 3.47 -6.30
C LEU A 63 23.66 4.13 -5.79
N ASP A 64 23.60 5.42 -5.46
CA ASP A 64 24.74 6.19 -4.94
C ASP A 64 25.29 5.56 -3.65
N PHE A 65 24.39 5.13 -2.74
CA PHE A 65 24.78 4.42 -1.52
C PHE A 65 25.40 3.05 -1.82
N THR A 66 24.87 2.30 -2.79
CA THR A 66 25.41 0.99 -3.17
C THR A 66 26.82 1.09 -3.75
N GLU A 67 27.11 2.16 -4.49
CA GLU A 67 28.43 2.43 -5.08
C GLU A 67 29.46 2.88 -4.03
N THR A 68 29.10 3.83 -3.17
CA THR A 68 30.04 4.51 -2.27
C THR A 68 30.08 3.93 -0.86
N ARG A 69 28.90 3.55 -0.33
CA ARG A 69 28.70 2.97 1.02
C ARG A 69 29.24 3.84 2.15
N GLU A 70 29.15 5.17 2.00
CA GLU A 70 29.54 6.13 3.02
C GLU A 70 28.32 6.67 3.80
N GLN A 71 28.59 7.27 4.96
CA GLN A 71 27.55 7.82 5.85
C GLN A 71 26.69 8.88 5.15
N ALA A 72 27.30 9.75 4.32
CA ALA A 72 26.58 10.81 3.64
C ALA A 72 25.51 10.27 2.67
N GLN A 73 25.81 9.18 1.94
CA GLN A 73 24.83 8.56 1.05
C GLN A 73 23.79 7.75 1.80
N LEU A 74 24.13 7.18 2.97
CA LEU A 74 23.13 6.56 3.84
C LEU A 74 22.13 7.60 4.38
N ASP A 75 22.63 8.76 4.81
CA ASP A 75 21.78 9.85 5.29
C ASP A 75 20.90 10.38 4.15
N ALA A 76 21.47 10.59 2.95
CA ALA A 76 20.70 10.97 1.77
C ALA A 76 19.63 9.92 1.40
N LEU A 77 19.93 8.62 1.50
CA LEU A 77 18.97 7.55 1.24
C LEU A 77 17.77 7.59 2.21
N ARG A 78 18.02 7.93 3.48
CA ARG A 78 16.98 8.11 4.50
C ARG A 78 16.11 9.32 4.22
N ASP A 79 16.73 10.46 3.95
CA ASP A 79 16.03 11.70 3.63
C ASP A 79 15.11 11.50 2.41
N ARG A 80 15.60 10.80 1.38
CA ARG A 80 14.78 10.51 0.19
C ARG A 80 13.65 9.52 0.45
N LEU A 81 13.79 8.61 1.41
CA LEU A 81 12.69 7.71 1.79
C LEU A 81 11.59 8.49 2.51
N GLU A 82 11.97 9.41 3.38
CA GLU A 82 11.02 10.32 4.04
C GLU A 82 10.33 11.22 3.01
N ASP A 83 11.06 11.83 2.08
CA ASP A 83 10.48 12.65 1.00
C ASP A 83 9.46 11.86 0.16
N TRP A 84 9.80 10.60 -0.20
CA TRP A 84 8.90 9.74 -0.96
C TRP A 84 7.66 9.35 -0.17
N TYR A 85 7.83 9.03 1.11
CA TYR A 85 6.72 8.73 1.99
C TYR A 85 5.81 9.94 2.19
N ALA A 86 6.38 11.13 2.35
CA ALA A 86 5.67 12.37 2.46
C ALA A 86 4.81 12.65 1.22
N ALA A 87 5.36 12.47 0.02
CA ALA A 87 4.60 12.60 -1.23
C ALA A 87 3.41 11.61 -1.29
N PHE A 88 3.59 10.38 -0.82
CA PHE A 88 2.49 9.42 -0.71
C PHE A 88 1.41 9.87 0.29
N VAL A 89 1.82 10.34 1.47
CA VAL A 89 0.89 10.78 2.53
C VAL A 89 0.12 12.05 2.14
N ASP A 90 0.77 13.02 1.48
CA ASP A 90 0.14 14.24 0.96
C ASP A 90 -1.01 13.93 -0.02
N HIS A 91 -0.93 12.79 -0.72
CA HIS A 91 -1.92 12.35 -1.70
C HIS A 91 -2.69 11.09 -1.26
N TYR A 92 -2.67 10.74 0.03
CA TYR A 92 -3.27 9.48 0.51
C TYR A 92 -4.77 9.39 0.24
N LEU A 93 -5.52 10.49 0.39
CA LEU A 93 -6.96 10.53 0.10
C LEU A 93 -7.25 10.08 -1.34
N LEU A 94 -6.45 10.56 -2.30
CA LEU A 94 -6.59 10.15 -3.70
C LEU A 94 -6.24 8.67 -3.90
N ALA A 95 -5.13 8.22 -3.32
CA ALA A 95 -4.72 6.81 -3.40
C ALA A 95 -5.78 5.87 -2.82
N ALA A 96 -6.37 6.25 -1.68
CA ALA A 96 -7.46 5.54 -1.04
C ALA A 96 -8.74 5.55 -1.88
N SER A 97 -9.09 6.69 -2.46
CA SER A 97 -10.26 6.82 -3.34
C SER A 97 -10.13 5.93 -4.59
N ARG A 98 -8.96 5.93 -5.24
CA ARG A 98 -8.65 5.04 -6.36
C ARG A 98 -8.70 3.57 -5.95
N ALA A 99 -8.15 3.23 -4.78
CA ALA A 99 -8.20 1.86 -4.27
C ALA A 99 -9.66 1.41 -4.03
N CYS A 100 -10.52 2.29 -3.51
CA CYS A 100 -11.95 2.01 -3.36
C CYS A 100 -12.63 1.79 -4.72
N GLN A 101 -12.42 2.70 -5.67
CA GLN A 101 -12.99 2.64 -7.00
C GLN A 101 -12.59 1.36 -7.75
N LEU A 102 -11.30 1.00 -7.67
CA LEU A 102 -10.73 -0.17 -8.34
C LEU A 102 -10.95 -1.47 -7.56
N LYS A 103 -11.48 -1.42 -6.34
CA LYS A 103 -11.58 -2.54 -5.40
C LYS A 103 -10.21 -3.18 -5.12
N GLN A 104 -9.20 -2.34 -4.91
CA GLN A 104 -7.80 -2.69 -4.68
C GLN A 104 -7.30 -2.18 -3.31
N GLN A 105 -8.13 -2.18 -2.28
CA GLN A 105 -7.75 -1.77 -0.92
C GLN A 105 -6.56 -2.58 -0.39
N GLU A 106 -6.48 -3.88 -0.71
CA GLU A 106 -5.34 -4.73 -0.35
C GLU A 106 -4.00 -4.24 -0.96
N LEU A 107 -4.06 -3.61 -2.13
CA LEU A 107 -2.89 -3.03 -2.76
C LEU A 107 -2.40 -1.81 -1.98
N LEU A 108 -3.34 -0.91 -1.61
CA LEU A 108 -3.03 0.25 -0.77
C LEU A 108 -2.50 -0.18 0.60
N ASN A 109 -3.12 -1.19 1.22
CA ASN A 109 -2.69 -1.74 2.50
C ASN A 109 -1.24 -2.25 2.43
N ARG A 110 -0.89 -2.99 1.36
CA ARG A 110 0.49 -3.48 1.16
C ARG A 110 1.51 -2.35 0.97
N MET A 111 1.11 -1.25 0.33
CA MET A 111 2.01 -0.11 0.12
C MET A 111 2.44 0.55 1.42
N ASP A 112 1.62 0.45 2.47
CA ASP A 112 1.97 1.05 3.75
C ASP A 112 1.28 0.41 4.96
N THR A 113 1.60 -0.87 5.19
CA THR A 113 1.11 -1.65 6.32
C THR A 113 1.77 -1.19 7.62
N TRP A 114 0.99 -0.58 8.50
CA TRP A 114 1.37 -0.36 9.89
C TRP A 114 0.14 -0.37 10.81
N PRO A 115 0.30 -0.81 12.08
CA PRO A 115 1.52 -1.33 12.69
C PRO A 115 2.02 -2.65 12.06
N LEU A 116 3.29 -2.99 12.26
CA LEU A 116 3.88 -4.25 11.78
C LEU A 116 4.72 -4.95 12.84
N TYR A 117 5.01 -6.25 12.67
CA TYR A 117 5.99 -6.99 13.46
C TYR A 117 7.40 -6.75 12.90
N PRO A 118 8.25 -5.91 13.53
CA PRO A 118 9.54 -5.58 12.95
C PRO A 118 10.50 -6.77 12.94
N GLY A 119 10.41 -7.65 13.94
CA GLY A 119 11.22 -8.88 14.03
C GLY A 119 10.86 -9.95 13.01
N TYR A 120 9.68 -9.86 12.39
CA TYR A 120 9.32 -10.68 11.23
C TYR A 120 10.15 -10.26 10.01
N LEU A 121 10.36 -8.96 9.80
CA LEU A 121 11.06 -8.43 8.63
C LEU A 121 12.58 -8.51 8.78
N ASP A 122 13.14 -7.91 9.83
CA ASP A 122 14.57 -7.72 10.00
C ASP A 122 14.98 -7.99 11.46
N ALA A 123 16.29 -8.10 11.65
CA ALA A 123 16.92 -8.30 12.94
C ALA A 123 16.55 -7.19 13.94
N LEU A 124 16.21 -7.62 15.16
CA LEU A 124 16.07 -6.77 16.33
C LEU A 124 17.39 -6.75 17.12
N PRO A 125 17.64 -5.73 17.97
CA PRO A 125 18.88 -5.65 18.75
C PRO A 125 19.21 -6.92 19.57
N GLU A 126 18.19 -7.54 20.17
CA GLU A 126 18.29 -8.78 20.96
C GLU A 126 18.38 -10.05 20.08
N TRP A 127 18.03 -9.95 18.80
CA TRP A 127 17.90 -11.07 17.85
C TRP A 127 18.55 -10.72 16.50
N PRO A 128 19.90 -10.66 16.42
CA PRO A 128 20.63 -10.12 15.26
C PRO A 128 20.50 -10.95 13.97
N GLU A 129 20.09 -12.20 14.09
CA GLU A 129 19.95 -13.16 12.99
C GLU A 129 18.47 -13.44 12.64
N SER A 130 17.51 -12.70 13.21
CA SER A 130 16.08 -12.92 12.95
C SER A 130 15.59 -12.20 11.69
N GLY A 131 14.38 -12.57 11.28
CA GLY A 131 13.62 -11.91 10.22
C GLY A 131 13.90 -12.44 8.82
N LEU A 132 12.98 -12.16 7.90
CA LEU A 132 13.05 -12.57 6.48
C LEU A 132 14.36 -12.16 5.80
N ILE A 133 14.89 -10.98 6.16
CA ILE A 133 16.15 -10.48 5.59
C ILE A 133 17.34 -11.36 6.00
N SER A 134 17.33 -11.91 7.22
CA SER A 134 18.43 -12.74 7.73
C SER A 134 18.25 -14.23 7.38
N ASP A 135 17.10 -14.66 6.87
CA ASP A 135 16.83 -16.06 6.52
C ASP A 135 17.60 -16.50 5.26
N PRO A 136 18.63 -17.36 5.37
CA PRO A 136 19.42 -17.79 4.21
C PRO A 136 18.65 -18.73 3.26
N TYR A 137 17.55 -19.32 3.72
CA TYR A 137 16.73 -20.23 2.91
C TYR A 137 15.65 -19.52 2.11
N LEU A 138 15.34 -18.26 2.46
CA LEU A 138 14.45 -17.42 1.68
C LEU A 138 15.18 -16.82 0.48
N GLU A 139 14.81 -17.27 -0.72
CA GLU A 139 15.23 -16.64 -1.97
C GLU A 139 14.66 -15.22 -2.05
N MET A 140 15.53 -14.21 -2.05
CA MET A 140 15.13 -12.79 -2.00
C MET A 140 14.70 -12.29 -3.38
N THR A 141 13.39 -12.34 -3.66
CA THR A 141 12.77 -11.84 -4.92
C THR A 141 11.48 -11.07 -4.63
N ARG A 142 11.05 -10.17 -5.53
CA ARG A 142 9.74 -9.50 -5.42
C ARG A 142 8.57 -10.48 -5.27
N LYS A 143 8.63 -11.64 -5.94
CA LYS A 143 7.61 -12.68 -5.80
C LYS A 143 7.59 -13.26 -4.39
N SER A 144 8.75 -13.65 -3.87
CA SER A 144 8.86 -14.20 -2.51
C SER A 144 8.39 -13.19 -1.46
N LEU A 145 8.78 -11.92 -1.58
CA LEU A 145 8.37 -10.88 -0.63
C LEU A 145 6.85 -10.68 -0.64
N ARG A 146 6.20 -10.66 -1.81
CA ARG A 146 4.73 -10.61 -1.89
C ARG A 146 4.05 -11.83 -1.28
N VAL A 147 4.64 -13.03 -1.40
CA VAL A 147 4.09 -14.25 -0.78
C VAL A 147 4.23 -14.19 0.75
N GLN A 148 5.33 -13.62 1.25
CA GLN A 148 5.56 -13.46 2.68
C GLN A 148 4.71 -12.34 3.29
N HIS A 149 4.38 -11.29 2.51
CA HIS A 149 3.61 -10.16 2.99
C HIS A 149 2.23 -10.60 3.50
N GLY A 150 1.98 -10.43 4.80
CA GLY A 150 0.69 -10.77 5.38
C GLY A 150 0.35 -12.26 5.34
N ALA A 151 1.36 -13.14 5.27
CA ALA A 151 1.15 -14.56 5.00
C ALA A 151 0.36 -15.30 6.09
N THR A 152 0.58 -14.96 7.36
CA THR A 152 -0.14 -15.56 8.50
C THR A 152 -0.85 -14.54 9.36
N ASP A 153 -0.35 -13.30 9.41
CA ASP A 153 -0.98 -12.16 10.06
C ASP A 153 -0.80 -10.90 9.21
N ALA A 154 -1.79 -10.00 9.15
CA ALA A 154 -1.72 -8.78 8.35
C ALA A 154 -0.56 -7.86 8.76
N SER A 155 -0.09 -7.96 9.99
CA SER A 155 1.02 -7.17 10.53
C SER A 155 2.40 -7.79 10.21
N GLU A 156 2.45 -8.98 9.60
CA GLU A 156 3.67 -9.57 9.02
C GLU A 156 4.03 -8.88 7.70
N ALA A 157 4.32 -7.58 7.79
CA ALA A 157 4.61 -6.75 6.65
C ALA A 157 6.04 -6.96 6.15
N SER A 158 6.19 -7.59 4.98
CA SER A 158 7.48 -7.72 4.28
C SER A 158 7.72 -6.60 3.25
N LEU A 159 6.72 -5.76 2.97
CA LEU A 159 6.69 -4.76 1.90
C LEU A 159 6.01 -3.48 2.41
N GLY A 160 6.16 -2.41 1.65
CA GLY A 160 5.58 -1.10 1.95
C GLY A 160 6.55 -0.14 2.64
N PHE A 161 6.13 1.11 2.81
CA PHE A 161 6.97 2.17 3.39
C PHE A 161 7.40 1.86 4.82
N ALA A 162 6.48 1.42 5.68
CA ALA A 162 6.82 1.09 7.06
C ALA A 162 7.90 -0.02 7.16
N ALA A 163 7.84 -1.02 6.29
CA ALA A 163 8.87 -2.07 6.19
C ALA A 163 10.22 -1.51 5.70
N LEU A 164 10.23 -0.62 4.70
CA LEU A 164 11.44 0.08 4.25
C LEU A 164 12.08 0.89 5.39
N PHE A 165 11.28 1.61 6.18
CA PHE A 165 11.79 2.35 7.35
C PHE A 165 12.40 1.42 8.41
N VAL A 166 11.79 0.27 8.69
CA VAL A 166 12.37 -0.72 9.62
C VAL A 166 13.70 -1.27 9.09
N ALA A 167 13.79 -1.60 7.80
CA ALA A 167 15.03 -2.11 7.22
C ALA A 167 16.17 -1.06 7.23
N LEU A 168 15.84 0.22 7.01
CA LEU A 168 16.82 1.30 6.89
C LEU A 168 17.21 1.95 8.23
N ASN A 169 16.24 2.10 9.13
CA ASN A 169 16.39 2.81 10.41
C ASN A 169 16.36 1.85 11.61
N GLY A 170 15.72 0.70 11.50
CA GLY A 170 15.50 -0.20 12.64
C GLY A 170 14.40 0.30 13.58
N THR A 171 14.38 -0.26 14.78
CA THR A 171 13.34 -0.01 15.80
C THR A 171 13.85 0.73 17.04
N GLY A 172 15.16 0.96 17.14
CA GLY A 172 15.77 1.63 18.29
C GLY A 172 15.68 3.15 18.21
N GLU A 173 16.04 3.82 19.31
CA GLU A 173 16.11 5.30 19.37
C GLU A 173 17.09 5.90 18.36
N THR A 174 18.12 5.14 17.99
CA THR A 174 19.10 5.52 16.97
C THR A 174 18.91 4.68 15.72
N ALA A 175 18.95 5.34 14.55
CA ALA A 175 18.90 4.65 13.27
C ALA A 175 20.07 3.64 13.13
N LYS A 176 19.84 2.55 12.38
CA LYS A 176 20.86 1.52 12.09
C LYS A 176 22.19 2.15 11.66
N ALA A 177 23.29 1.75 12.30
CA ALA A 177 24.60 2.27 11.96
C ALA A 177 25.05 1.81 10.56
N LEU A 178 25.91 2.61 9.92
CA LEU A 178 26.46 2.34 8.59
C LEU A 178 26.91 0.89 8.36
N PRO A 179 27.67 0.23 9.28
CA PRO A 179 28.15 -1.14 9.05
C PRO A 179 27.04 -2.16 8.80
N LEU A 180 25.84 -1.97 9.36
CA LEU A 180 24.70 -2.88 9.18
C LEU A 180 24.14 -2.90 7.75
N LEU A 181 24.48 -1.87 6.95
CA LEU A 181 24.01 -1.67 5.58
C LEU A 181 25.16 -1.62 4.57
N ALA A 182 26.33 -1.13 4.95
CA ALA A 182 27.52 -1.00 4.11
C ALA A 182 28.41 -2.25 4.09
N GLY A 183 28.25 -3.14 5.08
CA GLY A 183 29.04 -4.35 5.25
C GLY A 183 29.04 -5.28 4.04
N ASP A 184 30.08 -6.11 3.97
CA ASP A 184 30.22 -7.18 2.99
C ASP A 184 29.73 -8.54 3.53
N ASP A 185 29.21 -8.57 4.77
CA ASP A 185 28.54 -9.75 5.30
C ASP A 185 27.22 -10.03 4.58
N GLU A 186 26.79 -11.29 4.63
CA GLU A 186 25.60 -11.76 3.91
C GLU A 186 24.35 -10.97 4.28
N ILE A 187 24.20 -10.57 5.55
CA ILE A 187 23.01 -9.86 6.01
C ILE A 187 23.01 -8.42 5.48
N ALA A 188 24.14 -7.72 5.51
CA ALA A 188 24.25 -6.37 4.92
C ALA A 188 23.98 -6.40 3.40
N LEU A 189 24.50 -7.40 2.68
CA LEU A 189 24.19 -7.63 1.27
C LEU A 189 22.67 -7.86 1.04
N ARG A 190 22.07 -8.75 1.84
CA ARG A 190 20.63 -9.06 1.76
C ARG A 190 19.75 -7.85 2.12
N ARG A 191 20.15 -7.00 3.07
CA ARG A 191 19.46 -5.72 3.36
C ARG A 191 19.43 -4.80 2.16
N ARG A 192 20.57 -4.60 1.48
CA ARG A 192 20.63 -3.78 0.25
C ARG A 192 19.76 -4.37 -0.86
N GLN A 193 19.80 -5.68 -1.06
CA GLN A 193 18.94 -6.38 -2.03
C GLN A 193 17.45 -6.23 -1.67
N TYR A 194 17.09 -6.36 -0.39
CA TYR A 194 15.73 -6.15 0.10
C TYR A 194 15.24 -4.73 -0.20
N LEU A 195 16.02 -3.71 0.15
CA LEU A 195 15.66 -2.30 -0.09
C LEU A 195 15.33 -2.09 -1.57
N GLN A 196 16.21 -2.55 -2.48
CA GLN A 196 15.97 -2.47 -3.92
C GLN A 196 14.63 -3.11 -4.31
N LEU A 197 14.41 -4.37 -3.93
CA LEU A 197 13.21 -5.12 -4.34
C LEU A 197 11.92 -4.55 -3.75
N ALA A 198 11.95 -4.10 -2.49
CA ALA A 198 10.81 -3.49 -1.81
C ALA A 198 10.45 -2.14 -2.45
N GLY A 199 11.45 -1.31 -2.79
CA GLY A 199 11.21 -0.06 -3.53
C GLY A 199 10.70 -0.27 -4.96
N GLU A 200 11.22 -1.28 -5.67
CA GLU A 200 10.68 -1.69 -6.98
C GLU A 200 9.23 -2.18 -6.88
N GLN A 201 8.89 -2.90 -5.81
CA GLN A 201 7.52 -3.40 -5.58
C GLN A 201 6.57 -2.24 -5.25
N LEU A 202 6.98 -1.28 -4.44
CA LEU A 202 6.18 -0.12 -4.06
C LEU A 202 5.80 0.74 -5.27
N GLN A 203 6.73 0.94 -6.21
CA GLN A 203 6.44 1.60 -7.48
C GLN A 203 5.50 0.78 -8.38
N ALA A 204 5.67 -0.54 -8.42
CA ALA A 204 4.78 -1.41 -9.18
C ALA A 204 3.35 -1.34 -8.62
N ASP A 205 3.20 -1.24 -7.31
CA ASP A 205 1.92 -1.11 -6.62
C ASP A 205 1.27 0.26 -6.88
N ALA A 206 2.03 1.34 -6.75
CA ALA A 206 1.54 2.68 -7.06
C ALA A 206 1.06 2.79 -8.51
N LYS A 207 1.76 2.16 -9.46
CA LYS A 207 1.37 2.13 -10.87
C LYS A 207 0.03 1.44 -11.12
N LEU A 208 -0.32 0.43 -10.32
CA LEU A 208 -1.61 -0.26 -10.43
C LEU A 208 -2.77 0.60 -9.90
N LEU A 209 -2.50 1.53 -8.97
CA LEU A 209 -3.48 2.52 -8.49
C LEU A 209 -3.55 3.79 -9.37
N SER A 210 -2.47 4.12 -10.09
CA SER A 210 -2.40 5.26 -11.00
C SER A 210 -3.21 4.99 -12.26
N VAL A 211 -4.50 5.32 -12.20
CA VAL A 211 -5.45 5.26 -13.32
C VAL A 211 -5.88 6.67 -13.72
N ASP A 212 -6.03 6.87 -15.03
CA ASP A 212 -6.61 8.08 -15.64
C ASP A 212 -8.09 7.83 -15.87
N ALA A 213 -8.86 7.93 -14.78
CA ALA A 213 -10.30 7.73 -14.76
C ALA A 213 -10.93 8.76 -13.81
N PRO A 214 -12.09 9.35 -14.17
CA PRO A 214 -12.82 10.22 -13.24
C PRO A 214 -13.16 9.45 -11.97
N LEU A 215 -13.22 10.16 -10.85
CA LEU A 215 -13.67 9.58 -9.58
C LEU A 215 -15.19 9.66 -9.48
N ASP A 216 -15.74 8.97 -8.50
CA ASP A 216 -17.14 9.07 -8.11
C ASP A 216 -17.25 9.41 -6.62
N SER A 217 -18.41 9.93 -6.21
CA SER A 217 -18.65 10.36 -4.83
C SER A 217 -18.51 9.21 -3.81
N PRO A 218 -19.01 7.99 -4.06
CA PRO A 218 -18.80 6.86 -3.16
C PRO A 218 -17.32 6.52 -2.94
N SER A 219 -16.51 6.53 -4.00
CA SER A 219 -15.07 6.25 -3.90
C SER A 219 -14.33 7.32 -3.11
N LEU A 220 -14.68 8.60 -3.29
CA LEU A 220 -14.12 9.69 -2.47
C LEU A 220 -14.51 9.60 -1.00
N LYS A 221 -15.77 9.24 -0.70
CA LYS A 221 -16.23 8.99 0.68
C LYS A 221 -15.47 7.82 1.31
N CYS A 222 -15.36 6.69 0.61
CA CYS A 222 -14.56 5.54 1.05
C CYS A 222 -13.08 5.91 1.27
N GLY A 223 -12.49 6.69 0.36
CA GLY A 223 -11.13 7.20 0.52
C GLY A 223 -10.96 8.09 1.76
N LEU A 224 -11.96 8.92 2.06
CA LEU A 224 -11.97 9.75 3.27
C LEU A 224 -12.08 8.89 4.53
N GLU A 225 -12.96 7.88 4.56
CA GLU A 225 -13.07 6.93 5.67
C GLU A 225 -11.72 6.26 5.99
N HIS A 226 -11.01 5.76 4.97
CA HIS A 226 -9.67 5.20 5.12
C HIS A 226 -8.67 6.23 5.68
N THR A 227 -8.75 7.48 5.22
CA THR A 227 -7.88 8.58 5.68
C THR A 227 -8.13 8.92 7.15
N LEU A 228 -9.39 8.94 7.58
CA LEU A 228 -9.75 9.23 8.98
C LEU A 228 -9.40 8.07 9.91
N ALA A 229 -9.64 6.82 9.50
CA ALA A 229 -9.23 5.63 10.26
C ALA A 229 -7.71 5.67 10.54
N ARG A 230 -6.94 6.01 9.52
CA ARG A 230 -5.49 6.17 9.62
C ARG A 230 -5.09 7.34 10.52
N THR A 231 -5.83 8.45 10.48
CA THR A 231 -5.63 9.60 11.39
C THR A 231 -5.86 9.22 12.85
N ALA A 232 -6.86 8.37 13.13
CA ALA A 232 -7.17 7.89 14.47
C ALA A 232 -6.11 6.92 15.02
N HIS A 233 -5.45 6.15 14.15
CA HIS A 233 -4.50 5.11 14.58
C HIS A 233 -3.02 5.53 14.60
N LYS A 234 -2.64 6.63 13.95
CA LYS A 234 -1.22 7.07 13.82
C LYS A 234 -0.46 7.21 15.15
N ASP A 235 -1.16 7.57 16.22
CA ASP A 235 -0.58 7.82 17.55
C ASP A 235 -0.75 6.61 18.49
N SER A 236 -1.27 5.48 17.99
CA SER A 236 -1.50 4.30 18.82
C SER A 236 -0.18 3.77 19.37
N THR A 237 -0.05 3.75 20.70
CA THR A 237 1.11 3.24 21.45
C THR A 237 0.78 1.95 22.21
N ASP A 238 -0.51 1.63 22.33
CA ASP A 238 -1.01 0.42 23.02
C ASP A 238 -0.52 -0.89 22.38
N LEU A 239 -0.07 -0.81 21.12
CA LEU A 239 0.32 -1.93 20.28
C LEU A 239 1.73 -2.46 20.59
N GLU A 240 2.57 -1.68 21.28
CA GLU A 240 3.94 -2.11 21.62
C GLU A 240 3.94 -3.32 22.57
N ALA A 241 2.90 -3.45 23.41
CA ALA A 241 2.73 -4.59 24.32
C ALA A 241 2.52 -5.92 23.56
N GLU A 242 2.10 -5.87 22.30
CA GLU A 242 1.88 -7.02 21.43
C GLU A 242 3.06 -7.25 20.45
N GLY A 243 4.15 -6.48 20.59
CA GLY A 243 5.32 -6.56 19.70
C GLY A 243 5.13 -5.87 18.35
N LEU A 244 4.05 -5.10 18.20
CA LEU A 244 3.75 -4.30 17.02
C LEU A 244 4.47 -2.95 17.08
N PHE A 245 4.89 -2.48 15.91
CA PHE A 245 5.71 -1.28 15.76
C PHE A 245 5.19 -0.39 14.63
N ILE A 246 5.17 0.92 14.89
CA ILE A 246 4.95 1.95 13.88
C ILE A 246 6.22 2.81 13.83
N PRO A 247 6.93 2.88 12.69
CA PRO A 247 8.14 3.70 12.57
C PRO A 247 7.90 5.16 12.97
N ALA A 248 8.88 5.79 13.64
CA ALA A 248 8.76 7.19 14.08
C ALA A 248 8.43 8.13 12.91
N THR A 249 9.14 8.00 11.79
CA THR A 249 8.87 8.75 10.56
C THR A 249 7.45 8.54 10.04
N VAL A 250 6.90 7.32 10.16
CA VAL A 250 5.50 7.05 9.79
C VAL A 250 4.56 7.89 10.66
N ARG A 251 4.74 7.88 11.99
CA ARG A 251 3.91 8.68 12.91
C ARG A 251 4.02 10.17 12.61
N GLU A 252 5.23 10.69 12.51
CA GLU A 252 5.53 12.11 12.31
C GLU A 252 4.97 12.64 10.99
N VAL A 253 5.20 11.93 9.88
CA VAL A 253 4.72 12.34 8.57
C VAL A 253 3.20 12.28 8.51
N ASN A 254 2.54 11.23 9.02
CA ASN A 254 1.07 11.19 9.03
C ASN A 254 0.48 12.29 9.94
N ALA A 255 1.07 12.55 11.11
CA ALA A 255 0.59 13.59 12.01
C ALA A 255 0.68 14.99 11.40
N LYS A 256 1.74 15.26 10.61
CA LYS A 256 1.96 16.56 9.97
C LYS A 256 1.17 16.72 8.67
N ARG A 257 1.16 15.70 7.82
CA ARG A 257 0.81 15.85 6.40
C ARG A 257 -0.52 15.25 5.99
N LEU A 258 -0.99 14.18 6.63
CA LEU A 258 -2.17 13.42 6.17
C LEU A 258 -3.42 14.30 6.03
N MET A 259 -3.73 15.07 7.08
CA MET A 259 -4.88 15.99 7.09
C MET A 259 -4.62 17.28 6.30
N GLU A 260 -3.36 17.67 6.11
CA GLU A 260 -3.01 18.76 5.20
C GLU A 260 -3.31 18.37 3.75
N GLY A 261 -3.00 17.14 3.34
CA GLY A 261 -3.35 16.58 2.04
C GLY A 261 -4.85 16.61 1.73
N VAL A 262 -5.70 16.24 2.71
CA VAL A 262 -7.17 16.34 2.59
C VAL A 262 -7.60 17.79 2.35
N ARG A 263 -7.05 18.74 3.11
CA ARG A 263 -7.39 20.17 3.02
C ARG A 263 -6.86 20.85 1.77
N ASN A 264 -5.86 20.24 1.12
CA ASN A 264 -5.24 20.70 -0.11
C ASN A 264 -5.68 19.87 -1.33
N MET A 265 -6.81 19.14 -1.24
CA MET A 265 -7.47 18.53 -2.39
C MET A 265 -7.66 19.58 -3.50
N ASP A 266 -7.56 19.15 -4.75
CA ASP A 266 -7.78 20.00 -5.91
C ASP A 266 -9.15 20.69 -5.87
N GLN A 267 -9.16 22.00 -6.07
CA GLN A 267 -10.37 22.82 -5.94
C GLN A 267 -11.46 22.43 -6.96
N THR A 268 -11.07 22.08 -8.19
CA THR A 268 -12.02 21.66 -9.24
C THR A 268 -12.68 20.34 -8.85
N THR A 269 -11.90 19.40 -8.33
CA THR A 269 -12.42 18.12 -7.82
C THR A 269 -13.33 18.33 -6.61
N LEU A 270 -12.94 19.22 -5.67
CA LEU A 270 -13.74 19.52 -4.48
C LEU A 270 -15.08 20.15 -4.83
N GLU A 271 -15.11 21.16 -5.70
CA GLU A 271 -16.34 21.81 -6.15
C GLU A 271 -17.30 20.80 -6.79
N ALA A 272 -16.79 19.95 -7.69
CA ALA A 272 -17.59 18.92 -8.32
C ALA A 272 -18.06 17.84 -7.33
N TRP A 273 -17.26 17.50 -6.33
CA TRP A 273 -17.67 16.58 -5.27
C TRP A 273 -18.76 17.19 -4.39
N ALA A 274 -18.66 18.48 -4.05
CA ALA A 274 -19.64 19.19 -3.23
C ALA A 274 -21.03 19.24 -3.87
N GLU A 275 -21.12 19.30 -5.21
CA GLU A 275 -22.40 19.18 -5.93
C GLU A 275 -23.09 17.82 -5.70
N LYS A 276 -22.31 16.75 -5.47
CA LYS A 276 -22.80 15.38 -5.27
C LYS A 276 -22.87 14.98 -3.79
N ALA A 277 -22.14 15.68 -2.94
CA ALA A 277 -21.98 15.37 -1.53
C ALA A 277 -22.05 16.68 -0.71
N PRO A 278 -23.26 17.25 -0.51
CA PRO A 278 -23.42 18.53 0.17
C PRO A 278 -22.76 18.55 1.54
N GLY A 279 -22.15 19.68 1.92
CA GLY A 279 -21.51 19.86 3.22
C GLY A 279 -20.03 19.48 3.28
N ILE A 280 -19.48 18.81 2.25
CA ILE A 280 -18.09 18.35 2.27
C ILE A 280 -17.09 19.52 2.27
N GLU A 281 -17.36 20.58 1.51
CA GLU A 281 -16.49 21.76 1.44
C GLU A 281 -16.43 22.45 2.80
N GLU A 282 -17.57 22.60 3.47
CA GLU A 282 -17.66 23.15 4.82
C GLU A 282 -16.96 22.25 5.85
N ALA A 283 -17.10 20.93 5.73
CA ALA A 283 -16.43 19.97 6.61
C ALA A 283 -14.90 20.02 6.46
N ILE A 284 -14.38 20.07 5.23
CA ILE A 284 -12.95 20.24 4.95
C ILE A 284 -12.46 21.59 5.49
N ALA A 285 -13.21 22.67 5.29
CA ALA A 285 -12.86 23.99 5.83
C ALA A 285 -12.83 23.99 7.37
N ALA A 286 -13.84 23.38 8.01
CA ALA A 286 -13.94 23.26 9.46
C ALA A 286 -12.82 22.40 10.06
N SER A 287 -12.35 21.39 9.32
CA SER A 287 -11.24 20.51 9.74
C SER A 287 -9.97 21.29 10.10
N LYS A 288 -9.73 22.48 9.51
CA LYS A 288 -8.57 23.35 9.83
C LYS A 288 -8.51 23.74 11.30
N LYS A 289 -9.68 23.86 11.95
CA LYS A 289 -9.80 24.22 13.36
C LYS A 289 -10.14 23.01 14.25
N ALA A 290 -11.03 22.15 13.77
CA ALA A 290 -11.60 21.03 14.53
C ALA A 290 -11.02 19.67 14.11
N GLY A 291 -9.74 19.63 13.72
CA GLY A 291 -9.05 18.37 13.39
C GLY A 291 -9.80 17.49 12.38
N SER A 292 -9.74 16.18 12.58
CA SER A 292 -10.51 15.19 11.80
C SER A 292 -11.98 15.09 12.22
N GLU A 293 -12.36 15.66 13.37
CA GLU A 293 -13.71 15.49 13.93
C GLU A 293 -14.81 16.04 12.99
N ALA A 294 -14.59 17.21 12.38
CA ALA A 294 -15.57 17.81 11.47
C ALA A 294 -15.87 16.93 10.23
N LEU A 295 -14.88 16.16 9.76
CA LEU A 295 -15.04 15.25 8.63
C LEU A 295 -15.73 13.95 9.05
N GLN A 296 -15.45 13.47 10.26
CA GLN A 296 -16.16 12.32 10.82
C GLN A 296 -17.65 12.65 11.03
N GLU A 297 -17.95 13.81 11.62
CA GLU A 297 -19.34 14.28 11.80
C GLU A 297 -20.09 14.41 10.47
N TRP A 298 -19.39 14.77 9.38
CA TRP A 298 -19.97 14.83 8.05
C TRP A 298 -20.24 13.43 7.47
N LEU A 299 -19.32 12.47 7.65
CA LEU A 299 -19.52 11.08 7.20
C LEU A 299 -20.66 10.39 7.94
N ASP A 300 -20.85 10.71 9.22
CA ASP A 300 -21.88 10.10 10.07
C ASP A 300 -23.30 10.66 9.80
N GLN A 301 -23.45 11.62 8.87
CA GLN A 301 -24.75 12.15 8.48
C GLN A 301 -25.59 11.08 7.76
N PRO A 302 -26.90 11.01 8.07
CA PRO A 302 -27.80 9.99 7.52
C PRO A 302 -28.07 10.12 6.02
#